data_AF-A0A162BQ93-F1
#
_entry.id   AF-A0A162BQ93-F1
#
_cell.length_a   1.000
_cell.length_b   1.000
_cell.length_c   1.000
_cell.angle_alpha   90.00
_cell.angle_beta   90.00
_cell.angle_gamma   90.00
#
_symmetry.space_group_name_H-M   'P 1'
#
loop_
_entity.id
_entity.type
_entity.pdbx_description
1 polymer ?
#
loop_
_entity_poly.entity_id
_entity_poly.type
_entity_poly.pdbx_seq_one_letter_code
_entity_poly.pdbx_strand_id
1 'polypeptide(L)'
;MSRGASATRAGLKCHLTRTMDKIKQYKILSMTAELDNDLATETELLKQRYQKFIKASDQVRWTLQSTNATEEQIEQDYSAVAEVEEDMSAVLALAKNKREEYKWQLDAGLQDQQRKDERKREEDRSELLHDLLT
;
A
#
# COMPACT_ATOMS: atom_id res chain seq x y z
N MET A 1 -22.55 28.57 8.62
CA MET A 1 -22.76 27.55 7.56
C MET A 1 -21.64 26.50 7.53
N SER A 2 -21.36 25.78 8.65
CA SER A 2 -20.20 24.86 8.73
C SER A 2 -20.49 23.38 8.42
N ARG A 3 -21.75 22.98 8.22
CA ARG A 3 -22.13 21.56 8.05
C ARG A 3 -21.54 20.90 6.79
N GLY A 4 -21.25 21.67 5.74
CA GLY A 4 -20.76 21.14 4.47
C GLY A 4 -19.34 20.56 4.53
N ALA A 5 -18.39 21.29 5.13
CA ALA A 5 -17.00 20.86 5.17
C ALA A 5 -16.80 19.63 6.09
N SER A 6 -17.44 19.63 7.26
CA SER A 6 -17.40 18.49 8.18
C SER A 6 -18.04 17.23 7.60
N ALA A 7 -19.17 17.37 6.88
CA ALA A 7 -19.82 16.25 6.20
C ALA A 7 -18.95 15.69 5.07
N THR A 8 -18.35 16.56 4.26
CA THR A 8 -17.39 16.16 3.20
C THR A 8 -16.21 15.40 3.80
N ARG A 9 -15.61 15.92 4.89
CA ARG A 9 -14.52 15.25 5.59
C ARG A 9 -14.92 13.87 6.09
N ALA A 10 -16.09 13.75 6.72
CA ALA A 10 -16.59 12.47 7.23
C ALA A 10 -16.80 11.44 6.10
N GLY A 11 -17.35 11.86 4.97
CA GLY A 11 -17.48 11.01 3.78
C GLY A 11 -16.13 10.54 3.25
N LEU A 12 -15.15 11.45 3.16
CA LEU A 12 -13.79 11.11 2.74
C LEU A 12 -13.11 10.15 3.73
N LYS A 13 -13.26 10.36 5.05
CA LYS A 13 -12.78 9.42 6.08
C LYS A 13 -13.36 8.03 5.86
N CYS A 14 -14.66 7.93 5.61
CA CYS A 14 -15.31 6.64 5.35
C CYS A 14 -14.75 5.93 4.10
N HIS A 15 -14.53 6.65 3.00
CA HIS A 15 -13.88 6.09 1.81
C HIS A 15 -12.43 5.69 2.06
N LEU A 16 -11.69 6.48 2.84
CA LEU A 16 -10.32 6.22 3.20
C LEU A 16 -10.21 4.92 4.03
N THR A 17 -10.99 4.81 5.09
CA THR A 17 -11.06 3.60 5.94
C THR A 17 -11.39 2.35 5.13
N ARG A 18 -12.35 2.42 4.20
CA ARG A 18 -12.66 1.27 3.33
C ARG A 18 -11.49 0.81 2.47
N THR A 19 -10.71 1.75 1.92
CA THR A 19 -9.50 1.39 1.16
C THR A 19 -8.42 0.83 2.07
N MET A 20 -8.24 1.41 3.26
CA MET A 20 -7.31 0.88 4.27
C MET A 20 -7.65 -0.57 4.63
N ASP A 21 -8.92 -0.85 4.88
CA ASP A 21 -9.39 -2.20 5.23
C ASP A 21 -9.19 -3.18 4.08
N LYS A 22 -9.41 -2.74 2.83
CA LYS A 22 -9.11 -3.56 1.66
C LYS A 22 -7.62 -3.90 1.56
N ILE A 23 -6.73 -2.94 1.81
CA ILE A 23 -5.27 -3.19 1.81
C ILE A 23 -4.87 -4.09 2.98
N LYS A 24 -5.46 -3.91 4.18
CA LYS A 24 -5.19 -4.76 5.35
C LYS A 24 -5.50 -6.24 5.09
N GLN A 25 -6.47 -6.55 4.22
CA GLN A 25 -6.79 -7.94 3.87
C GLN A 25 -5.64 -8.68 3.16
N TYR A 26 -4.77 -7.97 2.44
CA TYR A 26 -3.61 -8.58 1.78
C TYR A 26 -2.58 -9.15 2.76
N LYS A 27 -2.63 -8.75 4.04
CA LYS A 27 -1.69 -9.25 5.07
C LYS A 27 -1.62 -10.77 5.13
N ILE A 28 -2.76 -11.43 4.98
CA ILE A 28 -2.89 -12.88 5.12
C ILE A 28 -2.91 -13.63 3.78
N LEU A 29 -2.93 -12.90 2.66
CA LEU A 29 -2.96 -13.51 1.33
C LEU A 29 -1.55 -13.86 0.86
N SER A 30 -1.47 -14.97 0.12
CA SER A 30 -0.28 -15.29 -0.67
C SER A 30 -0.31 -14.43 -1.93
N MET A 31 0.81 -13.76 -2.22
CA MET A 31 0.88 -12.79 -3.31
C MET A 31 0.96 -13.48 -4.67
N THR A 32 0.23 -12.95 -5.64
CA THR A 32 0.28 -13.30 -7.05
C THR A 32 0.50 -12.03 -7.88
N ALA A 33 0.77 -12.16 -9.18
CA ALA A 33 0.95 -10.99 -10.05
C ALA A 33 -0.30 -10.12 -10.13
N GLU A 34 -1.49 -10.74 -10.14
CA GLU A 34 -2.78 -10.04 -10.11
C GLU A 34 -2.95 -9.27 -8.79
N LEU A 35 -2.69 -9.93 -7.66
CA LEU A 35 -2.80 -9.30 -6.35
C LEU A 35 -1.75 -8.20 -6.12
N ASP A 36 -0.55 -8.30 -6.70
CA ASP A 36 0.45 -7.22 -6.66
C ASP A 36 -0.03 -5.97 -7.41
N ASN A 37 -0.61 -6.16 -8.61
CA ASN A 37 -1.18 -5.08 -9.39
C ASN A 37 -2.37 -4.43 -8.66
N ASP A 38 -3.29 -5.24 -8.14
CA ASP A 38 -4.43 -4.75 -7.38
C ASP A 38 -3.99 -3.99 -6.12
N LEU A 39 -3.02 -4.52 -5.37
CA LEU A 39 -2.45 -3.86 -4.20
C LEU A 39 -1.78 -2.52 -4.58
N ALA A 40 -1.09 -2.45 -5.72
CA ALA A 40 -0.52 -1.21 -6.24
C ALA A 40 -1.60 -0.19 -6.57
N THR A 41 -2.67 -0.60 -7.25
CA THR A 41 -3.82 0.27 -7.58
C THR A 41 -4.52 0.78 -6.32
N GLU A 42 -4.80 -0.09 -5.35
CA GLU A 42 -5.43 0.31 -4.09
C GLU A 42 -4.55 1.24 -3.27
N THR A 43 -3.23 1.01 -3.26
CA THR A 43 -2.26 1.89 -2.59
C THR A 43 -2.26 3.29 -3.17
N GLU A 44 -2.33 3.42 -4.50
CA GLU A 44 -2.39 4.72 -5.16
C GLU A 44 -3.74 5.42 -4.90
N LEU A 45 -4.84 4.67 -4.97
CA LEU A 45 -6.16 5.18 -4.61
C LEU A 45 -6.22 5.67 -3.17
N LEU A 46 -5.56 4.96 -2.25
CA LEU A 46 -5.44 5.35 -0.84
C LEU A 46 -4.76 6.71 -0.69
N LYS A 47 -3.61 6.92 -1.35
CA LYS A 47 -2.89 8.21 -1.34
C LYS A 47 -3.75 9.35 -1.87
N GLN A 48 -4.47 9.13 -2.97
CA GLN A 48 -5.35 10.14 -3.54
C GLN A 48 -6.52 10.50 -2.62
N ARG A 49 -7.13 9.50 -1.96
CA ARG A 49 -8.20 9.73 -0.97
C ARG A 49 -7.68 10.48 0.24
N TYR A 50 -6.48 10.13 0.71
CA TYR A 50 -5.84 10.80 1.84
C TYR A 50 -5.57 12.28 1.54
N GLN A 51 -5.02 12.60 0.37
CA GLN A 51 -4.82 14.01 -0.04
C GLN A 51 -6.12 14.82 -0.05
N LYS A 52 -7.22 14.23 -0.52
CA LYS A 52 -8.54 14.87 -0.48
C LYS A 52 -9.02 15.06 0.96
N PHE A 53 -8.82 14.05 1.82
CA PHE A 53 -9.17 14.11 3.23
C PHE A 53 -8.42 15.24 3.96
N ILE A 54 -7.11 15.37 3.77
CA ILE A 54 -6.31 16.44 4.39
C ILE A 54 -6.81 17.82 3.96
N LYS A 55 -7.05 18.05 2.66
CA LYS A 55 -7.62 19.32 2.18
C LYS A 55 -8.98 19.65 2.82
N ALA A 56 -9.83 18.64 3.00
CA ALA A 56 -11.12 18.84 3.67
C ALA A 56 -10.94 19.10 5.17
N SER A 57 -9.97 18.47 5.82
CA SER A 57 -9.59 18.71 7.22
C SER A 57 -9.07 20.13 7.43
N ASP A 58 -8.22 20.64 6.55
CA ASP A 58 -7.74 22.02 6.59
C ASP A 58 -8.89 23.03 6.49
N GLN A 59 -9.87 22.76 5.62
CA GLN A 59 -11.06 23.59 5.49
C GLN A 59 -11.94 23.57 6.75
N VAL A 60 -12.09 22.40 7.38
CA VAL A 60 -12.81 22.27 8.67
C VAL A 60 -12.08 23.09 9.73
N ARG A 61 -10.75 22.97 9.82
CA ARG A 61 -9.93 23.68 10.78
C ARG A 61 -10.00 25.19 10.62
N TRP A 62 -9.89 25.68 9.39
CA TRP A 62 -10.07 27.10 9.09
C TRP A 62 -11.45 27.60 9.53
N THR A 63 -12.49 26.78 9.38
CA THR A 63 -13.85 27.12 9.84
C THR A 63 -13.94 27.17 11.37
N LEU A 64 -13.30 26.24 12.08
CA LEU A 64 -13.26 26.26 13.55
C LEU A 64 -12.56 27.53 14.06
N GLN A 65 -11.39 27.85 13.52
CA GLN A 65 -10.62 29.03 13.91
C GLN A 65 -11.35 30.35 13.61
N SER A 66 -12.15 30.40 12.54
CA SER A 66 -12.92 31.59 12.15
C SER A 66 -14.28 31.73 12.88
N THR A 67 -14.69 30.76 13.70
CA THR A 67 -16.01 30.74 14.36
C THR A 67 -15.94 30.78 15.90
N ASN A 68 -14.84 31.25 16.47
CA ASN A 68 -14.58 31.24 17.93
C ASN A 68 -14.72 29.83 18.55
N ALA A 69 -14.33 28.78 17.82
CA ALA A 69 -14.21 27.46 18.42
C ALA A 69 -13.22 27.51 19.60
N THR A 70 -13.51 26.72 20.63
CA THR A 70 -12.63 26.57 21.79
C THR A 70 -11.31 25.91 21.39
N GLU A 71 -10.25 26.18 22.14
CA GLU A 71 -8.94 25.56 21.93
C GLU A 71 -9.03 24.03 22.01
N GLU A 72 -9.86 23.51 22.92
CA GLU A 72 -10.13 22.08 23.03
C GLU A 72 -10.76 21.48 21.76
N GLN A 73 -11.69 22.19 21.11
CA GLN A 73 -12.28 21.73 19.84
C GLN A 73 -11.26 21.71 18.70
N ILE A 74 -10.30 22.63 18.70
CA ILE A 74 -9.22 22.66 17.71
C ILE A 74 -8.24 21.51 17.97
N GLU A 75 -7.89 21.25 19.23
CA GLU A 75 -6.98 20.15 19.60
C GLU A 75 -7.60 18.77 19.30
N GLN A 76 -8.89 18.60 19.58
CA GLN A 76 -9.64 17.40 19.17
C GLN A 76 -9.62 17.20 17.65
N ASP A 77 -9.68 18.29 16.87
CA ASP A 77 -9.59 18.23 15.43
C ASP A 77 -8.21 17.75 14.94
N TYR A 78 -7.13 18.26 15.55
CA TYR A 78 -5.77 17.80 15.27
C TYR A 78 -5.59 16.32 15.61
N SER A 79 -6.03 15.92 16.80
CA SER A 79 -5.95 14.53 17.27
C SER A 79 -6.68 13.58 16.31
N ALA A 80 -7.90 13.93 15.89
CA ALA A 80 -8.69 13.12 14.96
C ALA A 80 -8.07 12.99 13.56
N VAL A 81 -7.29 14.00 13.12
CA VAL A 81 -6.51 13.90 11.88
C VAL A 81 -5.28 13.02 12.09
N ALA A 82 -4.54 13.23 13.18
CA ALA A 82 -3.35 12.46 13.51
C ALA A 82 -3.59 10.94 13.58
N GLU A 83 -4.71 10.51 14.18
CA GLU A 83 -5.13 9.10 14.18
C GLU A 83 -5.23 8.52 12.76
N VAL A 84 -5.78 9.30 11.82
CA VAL A 84 -5.91 8.88 10.42
C VAL A 84 -4.56 8.84 9.73
N GLU A 85 -3.64 9.76 10.04
CA GLU A 85 -2.27 9.75 9.48
C GLU A 85 -1.47 8.54 9.98
N GLU A 86 -1.61 8.18 11.25
CA GLU A 86 -0.97 7.00 11.84
C GLU A 86 -1.46 5.71 11.18
N ASP A 87 -2.78 5.54 11.08
CA ASP A 87 -3.41 4.40 10.39
C ASP A 87 -2.95 4.31 8.93
N MET A 88 -2.89 5.45 8.24
CA MET A 88 -2.44 5.55 6.86
C MET A 88 -0.99 5.08 6.71
N SER A 89 -0.11 5.55 7.59
CA SER A 89 1.31 5.19 7.58
C SER A 89 1.49 3.68 7.78
N ALA A 90 0.79 3.09 8.76
CA ALA A 90 0.84 1.65 9.04
C ALA A 90 0.36 0.81 7.84
N VAL A 91 -0.73 1.24 7.18
CA VAL A 91 -1.27 0.55 6.00
C VAL A 91 -0.33 0.65 4.80
N LEU A 92 0.29 1.81 4.57
CA LEU A 92 1.29 1.95 3.50
C LEU A 92 2.52 1.08 3.74
N ALA A 93 2.99 0.99 4.98
CA ALA A 93 4.10 0.11 5.35
C ALA A 93 3.76 -1.36 5.10
N LEU A 94 2.55 -1.79 5.44
CA LEU A 94 2.05 -3.14 5.13
C LEU A 94 2.06 -3.42 3.63
N ALA A 95 1.49 -2.51 2.82
CA ALA A 95 1.47 -2.68 1.37
C ALA A 95 2.88 -2.79 0.79
N LYS A 96 3.79 -1.91 1.23
CA LYS A 96 5.20 -1.94 0.82
C LYS A 96 5.84 -3.29 1.15
N ASN A 97 5.73 -3.74 2.40
CA ASN A 97 6.34 -5.00 2.85
C ASN A 97 5.82 -6.20 2.05
N LYS A 98 4.52 -6.24 1.74
CA LYS A 98 3.93 -7.32 0.93
C LYS A 98 4.44 -7.37 -0.50
N ARG A 99 4.62 -6.21 -1.12
CA ARG A 99 5.16 -6.13 -2.48
C ARG A 99 6.65 -6.47 -2.52
N GLU A 100 7.41 -6.08 -1.50
CA GLU A 100 8.82 -6.45 -1.36
C GLU A 100 8.98 -7.97 -1.14
N GLU A 101 8.15 -8.56 -0.27
CA GLU A 101 8.10 -10.02 -0.06
C GLU A 101 7.86 -10.77 -1.38
N TYR A 102 6.86 -10.32 -2.16
CA TYR A 102 6.54 -10.94 -3.45
C TYR A 102 7.68 -10.80 -4.46
N LYS A 103 8.30 -9.62 -4.54
CA LYS A 103 9.46 -9.41 -5.41
C LYS A 103 10.61 -10.37 -5.08
N TRP A 104 10.92 -10.56 -3.79
CA TRP A 104 11.96 -11.51 -3.38
C TRP A 104 11.62 -12.96 -3.76
N GLN A 105 10.35 -13.35 -3.68
CA GLN A 105 9.91 -14.68 -4.11
C GLN A 105 10.12 -14.88 -5.62
N LEU A 106 9.81 -13.86 -6.43
CA LEU A 106 10.07 -13.89 -7.88
C LEU A 106 11.56 -13.99 -8.17
N ASP A 107 12.38 -13.15 -7.54
CA ASP A 107 13.84 -13.13 -7.74
C ASP A 107 14.47 -14.47 -7.34
N ALA A 108 14.03 -15.08 -6.24
CA ALA A 108 14.49 -16.40 -5.81
C ALA A 108 14.10 -17.51 -6.80
N GLY A 109 12.87 -17.47 -7.34
CA GLY A 109 12.41 -18.41 -8.36
C GLY A 109 13.21 -18.30 -9.66
N LEU A 110 13.52 -17.08 -10.09
CA LEU A 110 14.33 -16.81 -11.28
C LEU A 110 15.76 -17.33 -11.11
N GLN A 111 16.39 -17.08 -9.96
CA GLN A 111 17.74 -17.61 -9.68
C GLN A 111 17.77 -19.14 -9.64
N ASP A 112 16.73 -19.78 -9.08
CA ASP A 112 16.67 -21.24 -9.05
C ASP A 112 16.53 -21.84 -10.45
N GLN A 113 15.70 -21.21 -11.30
CA GLN A 113 15.55 -21.60 -12.70
C GLN A 113 16.87 -21.45 -13.47
N GLN A 114 17.57 -20.32 -13.32
CA GLN A 114 18.87 -20.10 -13.96
C GLN A 114 19.90 -21.16 -13.57
N ARG A 115 19.96 -21.54 -12.29
CA ARG A 115 20.85 -22.61 -11.82
C ARG A 115 20.48 -23.98 -12.40
N LYS A 116 19.20 -24.27 -12.58
CA LYS A 116 18.73 -25.51 -13.23
C LYS A 116 19.12 -25.54 -14.71
N ASP A 117 18.90 -24.43 -15.41
CA ASP A 117 19.22 -24.31 -16.83
C ASP A 117 20.74 -24.37 -17.09
N GLU A 118 21.55 -23.84 -16.17
CA GLU A 118 23.01 -23.95 -16.24
C GLU A 118 23.51 -25.37 -16.00
N ARG A 119 22.99 -26.07 -14.99
CA ARG A 119 23.32 -27.50 -14.77
C ARG A 119 22.97 -28.34 -15.98
N LYS A 120 21.78 -28.14 -16.56
CA LYS A 120 21.35 -28.87 -17.76
C LYS A 120 22.29 -28.62 -18.94
N ARG A 121 22.70 -27.36 -19.18
CA ARG A 121 23.66 -27.05 -20.25
C ARG A 121 25.02 -27.70 -20.04
N GLU A 122 25.46 -27.87 -18.80
CA GLU A 122 26.72 -28.55 -18.49
C GLU A 122 26.60 -30.07 -18.69
N GLU A 123 25.48 -30.67 -18.26
CA GLU A 123 25.15 -32.08 -18.51
C GLU A 123 25.11 -32.37 -20.02
N ASP A 124 24.34 -31.59 -20.78
CA ASP A 124 24.24 -31.73 -22.25
C ASP A 124 25.63 -31.60 -22.92
N ARG A 125 26.48 -30.69 -22.44
CA ARG A 125 27.86 -30.52 -22.95
C ARG A 125 28.73 -31.74 -22.61
N SER A 126 28.62 -32.26 -21.40
CA SER A 126 29.38 -33.43 -20.96
C SER A 126 28.98 -34.68 -21.74
N GLU A 127 27.69 -34.87 -22.02
CA GLU A 127 27.19 -35.98 -22.85
C GLU A 127 27.75 -35.89 -24.28
N LEU A 128 27.66 -34.72 -24.91
CA LEU A 128 28.21 -34.52 -26.26
C LEU A 128 29.73 -34.79 -26.34
N LEU A 129 30.49 -34.41 -25.30
CA LEU A 129 31.92 -34.69 -25.25
C LEU A 129 32.22 -36.18 -25.06
N HIS A 130 31.43 -36.88 -24.26
CA HIS A 130 31.55 -38.33 -24.09
C HIS A 130 31.28 -39.07 -25.39
N ASP A 131 30.23 -38.69 -26.12
CA ASP A 131 29.86 -39.28 -27.41
C ASP A 131 30.89 -39.04 -28.52
N LEU A 132 31.68 -37.95 -28.44
CA LEU A 132 32.77 -37.68 -29.39
C LEU A 132 34.05 -38.46 -29.10
N LEU A 133 34.19 -39.00 -27.89
CA LEU A 133 35.40 -39.69 -27.42
C LEU A 133 35.24 -41.22 -27.37
N THR A 134 34.04 -41.74 -27.65
CA THR A 134 33.71 -43.17 -27.65
C THR A 134 33.41 -43.65 -29.07
#